data_AF-A0A1Y4ER62-F1
#
_entry.id   AF-A0A1Y4ER62-F1
#
_cell.length_a   1.000
_cell.length_b   1.000
_cell.length_c   1.000
_cell.angle_alpha   90.00
_cell.angle_beta   90.00
_cell.angle_gamma   90.00
#
_symmetry.space_group_name_H-M   'P 1'
#
loop_
_entity.id
_entity.type
_entity.pdbx_description
1 polymer ?
#
loop_
_entity_poly.entity_id
_entity_poly.type
_entity_poly.pdbx_seq_one_letter_code
_entity_poly.pdbx_strand_id
1 'polypeptide(L)'
;MKRLIAVLLTICIAAGLPVAAFAENGPSSGEWSSAWIQLIQGEEAQLLFSSSEPAVEVAGAAYDRETNTITLTNYNHPNTSLNTNEMGDDLKLKLVGENHISALVVWGFGWGGSLEIIGDGSLIINETKKSPIAIRFMAEGTKGVLKIGPEATLTAYRGSDAEYYSAAFVGSISSSFPLQGKLAAEPILTDDSGMEEEAWLGETVIKESEYTADVELASKKGDNRLYGIRVLEPDEVITEGQVDIFELIPAAGLPSGNEYLAVSVATLRQDRWPEEYTKDPENKMMTLRQSELSSMGAIEKDGEIFFWGTDGLEESEEYPKEYMYSVYRSIMEIPITDAWSGETAPAKLVVPVDGLRNLTTDQSAVPEDYRPEIEKTGMYSYYCTNDVIQISPSGDAAAVSAGRENVDPVDPADGESISPPADLPEEYENGWTVLSIAAAIFLAAVVTLAFFVLVRRKKALEKTEGKDVGRDE
;
A
#
# COMPACT_ATOMS: atom_id res chain seq x y z
N MET A 1 14.73 -14.92 7.28
CA MET A 1 13.49 -14.29 7.75
C MET A 1 13.13 -13.05 6.91
N LYS A 2 13.06 -13.23 5.57
CA LYS A 2 12.86 -12.18 4.55
C LYS A 2 11.47 -12.25 3.87
N ARG A 3 10.54 -13.07 4.39
CA ARG A 3 9.30 -13.44 3.67
C ARG A 3 7.99 -12.90 4.27
N LEU A 4 8.02 -12.08 5.34
CA LEU A 4 6.79 -11.61 5.98
C LEU A 4 6.46 -10.11 5.81
N ILE A 5 7.32 -9.31 5.17
CA ILE A 5 7.11 -7.85 5.08
C ILE A 5 6.55 -7.44 3.70
N ALA A 6 6.77 -8.23 2.65
CA ALA A 6 6.22 -7.95 1.32
C ALA A 6 4.75 -8.38 1.15
N VAL A 7 4.27 -9.33 1.96
CA VAL A 7 2.92 -9.90 1.80
C VAL A 7 1.84 -8.92 2.27
N LEU A 8 2.06 -8.15 3.33
CA LEU A 8 1.01 -7.29 3.89
C LEU A 8 0.76 -5.99 3.09
N LEU A 9 1.79 -5.41 2.47
CA LEU A 9 1.64 -4.19 1.66
C LEU A 9 1.16 -4.45 0.23
N THR A 10 1.48 -5.63 -0.32
CA THR A 10 1.03 -6.00 -1.67
C THR A 10 -0.45 -6.42 -1.65
N ILE A 11 -0.96 -6.94 -0.53
CA ILE A 11 -2.37 -7.34 -0.39
C ILE A 11 -3.32 -6.13 -0.43
N CYS A 12 -2.93 -4.95 0.07
CA CYS A 12 -3.81 -3.77 0.03
C CYS A 12 -3.96 -3.13 -1.36
N ILE A 13 -3.08 -3.46 -2.32
CA ILE A 13 -3.16 -2.97 -3.71
C ILE A 13 -3.56 -4.11 -4.68
N ALA A 14 -3.24 -5.37 -4.37
CA ALA A 14 -3.54 -6.52 -5.22
C ALA A 14 -4.81 -7.30 -4.83
N ALA A 15 -5.43 -6.97 -3.71
CA ALA A 15 -6.81 -7.34 -3.43
C ALA A 15 -7.65 -6.08 -3.58
N GLY A 16 -8.41 -5.95 -4.67
CA GLY A 16 -9.48 -4.96 -4.84
C GLY A 16 -10.63 -5.13 -3.82
N LEU A 17 -10.32 -5.60 -2.61
CA LEU A 17 -11.23 -5.50 -1.48
C LEU A 17 -11.28 -4.03 -1.11
N PRO A 18 -12.43 -3.35 -1.26
CA PRO A 18 -12.60 -2.03 -0.68
C PRO A 18 -12.32 -2.20 0.82
N VAL A 19 -11.20 -1.67 1.30
CA VAL A 19 -11.03 -1.48 2.75
C VAL A 19 -12.21 -0.60 3.13
N ALA A 20 -13.20 -1.20 3.80
CA ALA A 20 -14.35 -0.45 4.25
C ALA A 20 -13.79 0.69 5.10
N ALA A 21 -13.94 1.92 4.60
CA ALA A 21 -13.49 3.10 5.32
C ALA A 21 -14.20 3.10 6.67
N PHE A 22 -13.44 2.82 7.72
CA PHE A 22 -13.90 2.99 9.08
C PHE A 22 -13.84 4.50 9.30
N ALA A 23 -14.95 5.21 9.11
CA ALA A 23 -15.02 6.63 9.45
C ALA A 23 -15.04 6.77 10.97
N GLU A 24 -13.87 6.60 11.59
CA GLU A 24 -13.72 6.51 13.05
C GLU A 24 -13.15 7.80 13.63
N ASN A 25 -13.49 8.03 14.90
CA ASN A 25 -13.00 9.17 15.67
C ASN A 25 -11.86 8.71 16.58
N GLY A 26 -10.80 9.52 16.64
CA GLY A 26 -9.61 9.26 17.42
C GLY A 26 -8.62 8.30 16.75
N PRO A 27 -7.42 8.15 17.37
CA PRO A 27 -6.40 7.25 16.87
C PRO A 27 -6.86 5.80 16.87
N SER A 28 -6.40 5.04 15.88
CA SER A 28 -6.59 3.59 15.86
C SER A 28 -6.04 2.94 17.13
N SER A 29 -6.60 1.78 17.48
CA SER A 29 -6.26 1.07 18.73
C SER A 29 -6.28 -0.44 18.55
N GLY A 30 -5.63 -1.16 19.47
CA GLY A 30 -5.46 -2.61 19.41
C GLY A 30 -4.06 -3.02 18.95
N GLU A 31 -3.81 -4.33 18.92
CA GLU A 31 -2.51 -4.94 18.63
C GLU A 31 -1.96 -4.58 17.24
N TRP A 32 -2.86 -4.32 16.29
CA TRP A 32 -2.53 -4.00 14.90
C TRP A 32 -2.58 -2.50 14.58
N SER A 33 -2.78 -1.65 15.59
CA SER A 33 -2.84 -0.20 15.39
C SER A 33 -1.49 0.37 14.97
N SER A 34 -1.50 1.15 13.90
CA SER A 34 -0.34 1.92 13.45
C SER A 34 -0.52 3.42 13.69
N ALA A 35 -1.34 3.82 14.68
CA ALA A 35 -1.58 5.23 14.96
C ALA A 35 -0.35 5.91 15.59
N TRP A 36 0.04 7.05 15.03
CA TRP A 36 1.14 7.85 15.55
C TRP A 36 1.11 9.30 15.06
N ILE A 37 1.84 10.16 15.79
CA ILE A 37 2.13 11.55 15.43
C ILE A 37 3.63 11.75 15.58
N GLN A 38 4.29 12.19 14.51
CA GLN A 38 5.72 12.36 14.42
C GLN A 38 6.11 13.76 13.95
N LEU A 39 7.16 14.29 14.57
CA LEU A 39 7.89 15.46 14.10
C LEU A 39 9.22 14.97 13.52
N ILE A 40 9.42 15.13 12.20
CA ILE A 40 10.57 14.55 11.49
C ILE A 40 11.47 15.65 10.94
N GLN A 41 12.75 15.62 11.30
CA GLN A 41 13.79 16.51 10.81
C GLN A 41 14.97 15.69 10.29
N GLY A 42 15.15 15.63 8.97
CA GLY A 42 16.16 14.76 8.37
C GLY A 42 15.89 13.29 8.72
N GLU A 43 16.85 12.63 9.38
CA GLU A 43 16.73 11.23 9.83
C GLU A 43 16.16 11.08 11.25
N GLU A 44 15.95 12.20 11.97
CA GLU A 44 15.45 12.17 13.35
C GLU A 44 13.93 12.30 13.40
N ALA A 45 13.29 11.43 14.19
CA ALA A 45 11.85 11.45 14.43
C ALA A 45 11.55 11.54 15.94
N GLN A 46 10.72 12.51 16.32
CA GLN A 46 10.20 12.67 17.67
C GLN A 46 8.71 12.30 17.70
N LEU A 47 8.32 11.39 18.59
CA LEU A 47 6.95 10.91 18.73
C LEU A 47 6.16 11.80 19.70
N LEU A 48 5.18 12.55 19.20
CA LEU A 48 4.18 13.20 20.06
C LEU A 48 3.12 12.19 20.55
N PHE A 49 2.90 11.13 19.77
CA PHE A 49 2.00 10.04 20.10
C PHE A 49 2.38 8.76 19.34
N SER A 50 2.17 7.60 19.96
CA SER A 50 2.12 6.31 19.28
C SER A 50 1.23 5.33 20.05
N SER A 51 0.56 4.44 19.35
CA SER A 51 -0.11 3.26 19.91
C SER A 51 0.86 2.25 20.53
N SER A 52 2.13 2.26 20.12
CA SER A 52 3.09 1.18 20.39
C SER A 52 4.35 1.63 21.14
N GLU A 53 4.69 2.93 21.09
CA GLU A 53 5.93 3.47 21.65
C GLU A 53 5.66 4.67 22.58
N PRO A 54 6.52 4.93 23.58
CA PRO A 54 6.39 6.10 24.44
C PRO A 54 6.55 7.42 23.65
N ALA A 55 5.68 8.37 23.92
CA ALA A 55 5.82 9.74 23.43
C ALA A 55 6.93 10.51 24.17
N VAL A 56 7.42 11.57 23.54
CA VAL A 56 8.39 12.51 24.13
C VAL A 56 7.78 13.90 24.24
N GLU A 57 8.24 14.67 25.22
CA GLU A 57 7.88 16.09 25.32
C GLU A 57 8.65 16.89 24.27
N VAL A 58 7.94 17.74 23.53
CA VAL A 58 8.52 18.64 22.54
C VAL A 58 8.06 20.07 22.84
N ALA A 59 9.01 20.99 23.00
CA ALA A 59 8.67 22.38 23.28
C ALA A 59 7.82 22.97 22.15
N GLY A 60 6.68 23.58 22.50
CA GLY A 60 5.78 24.21 21.54
C GLY A 60 4.88 23.25 20.75
N ALA A 61 4.95 21.93 21.00
CA ALA A 61 4.07 20.94 20.36
C ALA A 61 3.55 19.94 21.39
N ALA A 62 2.23 19.76 21.45
CA ALA A 62 1.59 18.82 22.36
C ALA A 62 0.42 18.11 21.68
N TYR A 63 0.10 16.89 22.14
CA TYR A 63 -1.07 16.14 21.69
C TYR A 63 -1.98 15.81 22.87
N ASP A 64 -3.26 16.14 22.71
CA ASP A 64 -4.33 15.77 23.63
C ASP A 64 -5.18 14.66 23.01
N ARG A 65 -5.14 13.48 23.64
CA ARG A 65 -5.85 12.29 23.18
C ARG A 65 -7.36 12.37 23.40
N GLU A 66 -7.83 13.08 24.43
CA GLU A 66 -9.26 13.16 24.74
C GLU A 66 -10.02 13.95 23.67
N THR A 67 -9.36 14.97 23.11
CA THR A 67 -9.93 15.85 22.09
C THR A 67 -9.39 15.58 20.68
N ASN A 68 -8.53 14.57 20.54
CA ASN A 68 -7.79 14.24 19.32
C ASN A 68 -7.16 15.49 18.67
N THR A 69 -6.46 16.29 19.47
CA THR A 69 -5.98 17.62 19.06
C THR A 69 -4.47 17.76 19.27
N ILE A 70 -3.75 18.06 18.19
CA ILE A 70 -2.39 18.55 18.22
C ILE A 70 -2.43 20.06 18.44
N THR A 71 -1.67 20.58 19.39
CA THR A 71 -1.50 22.03 19.60
C THR A 71 -0.07 22.43 19.28
N LEU A 72 0.09 23.36 18.33
CA LEU A 72 1.34 24.06 18.08
C LEU A 72 1.28 25.47 18.68
N THR A 73 2.29 25.84 19.45
CA THR A 73 2.41 27.14 20.13
C THR A 73 3.77 27.76 19.83
N ASN A 74 3.79 28.77 18.97
CA ASN A 74 5.01 29.42 18.49
C ASN A 74 6.07 28.39 18.00
N TYR A 75 5.61 27.34 17.34
CA TYR A 75 6.46 26.21 16.93
C TYR A 75 7.22 26.58 15.64
N ASN A 76 8.43 27.10 15.79
CA ASN A 76 9.22 27.68 14.69
C ASN A 76 10.31 26.74 14.17
N HIS A 77 9.91 25.64 13.52
CA HIS A 77 10.80 24.60 13.02
C HIS A 77 10.64 24.37 11.51
N PRO A 78 11.07 25.30 10.65
CA PRO A 78 10.81 25.27 9.20
C PRO A 78 11.52 24.14 8.42
N ASN A 79 12.33 23.32 9.10
CA ASN A 79 12.96 22.13 8.53
C ASN A 79 12.37 20.81 9.10
N THR A 80 11.34 20.91 9.95
CA THR A 80 10.70 19.77 10.61
C THR A 80 9.30 19.58 10.04
N SER A 81 8.95 18.34 9.66
CA SER A 81 7.62 17.99 9.15
C SER A 81 6.75 17.41 10.25
N LEU A 82 5.46 17.76 10.24
CA LEU A 82 4.44 17.13 11.07
C LEU A 82 3.79 16.01 10.28
N ASN A 83 3.88 14.78 10.78
CA ASN A 83 3.38 13.57 10.13
C ASN A 83 2.41 12.86 11.06
N THR A 84 1.30 12.36 10.53
CA THR A 84 0.32 11.58 11.32
C THR A 84 -0.14 10.34 10.56
N ASN A 85 -0.51 9.28 11.27
CA ASN A 85 -1.10 8.07 10.68
C ASN A 85 -2.27 7.56 11.50
N GLU A 86 -3.33 7.11 10.84
CA GLU A 86 -4.52 6.47 11.44
C GLU A 86 -5.07 7.24 12.65
N MET A 87 -5.15 8.55 12.55
CA MET A 87 -5.57 9.42 13.65
C MET A 87 -7.08 9.67 13.69
N GLY A 88 -7.84 9.08 12.77
CA GLY A 88 -9.29 9.29 12.65
C GLY A 88 -9.63 10.56 11.85
N ASP A 89 -10.88 10.69 11.43
CA ASP A 89 -11.34 11.84 10.62
C ASP A 89 -11.60 13.11 11.46
N ASP A 90 -11.55 13.03 12.79
CA ASP A 90 -11.77 14.13 13.73
C ASP A 90 -10.49 14.78 14.27
N LEU A 91 -9.32 14.38 13.75
CA LEU A 91 -8.03 14.95 14.15
C LEU A 91 -8.02 16.47 13.92
N LYS A 92 -7.55 17.20 14.93
CA LYS A 92 -7.42 18.65 14.89
C LYS A 92 -5.98 19.10 15.04
N LEU A 93 -5.63 20.18 14.36
CA LEU A 93 -4.41 20.94 14.56
C LEU A 93 -4.76 22.34 15.04
N LYS A 94 -4.60 22.59 16.34
CA LYS A 94 -4.79 23.90 16.96
C LYS A 94 -3.53 24.74 16.85
N LEU A 95 -3.66 25.92 16.25
CA LEU A 95 -2.58 26.89 16.10
C LEU A 95 -2.71 27.99 17.15
N VAL A 96 -1.62 28.26 17.87
CA VAL A 96 -1.48 29.39 18.79
C VAL A 96 -0.22 30.16 18.43
N GLY A 97 -0.36 31.46 18.16
CA GLY A 97 0.75 32.28 17.67
C GLY A 97 1.19 31.91 16.25
N GLU A 98 2.45 32.19 15.92
CA GLU A 98 3.03 31.96 14.60
C GLU A 98 3.84 30.66 14.58
N ASN A 99 3.56 29.76 13.62
CA ASN A 99 4.16 28.42 13.57
C ASN A 99 4.75 28.16 12.18
N HIS A 100 5.88 27.47 12.12
CA HIS A 100 6.62 27.17 10.90
C HIS A 100 7.03 25.69 10.86
N ILE A 101 6.71 25.00 9.77
CA ILE A 101 7.08 23.59 9.52
C ILE A 101 7.54 23.40 8.07
N SER A 102 8.24 22.30 7.78
CA SER A 102 8.66 21.98 6.41
C SER A 102 7.58 21.30 5.58
N ALA A 103 6.73 20.47 6.21
CA ALA A 103 5.62 19.79 5.56
C ALA A 103 4.56 19.36 6.59
N LEU A 104 3.31 19.25 6.12
CA LEU A 104 2.20 18.60 6.82
C LEU A 104 1.84 17.34 6.05
N VAL A 105 1.94 16.18 6.71
CA VAL A 105 1.69 14.87 6.10
C VAL A 105 0.67 14.08 6.91
N VAL A 106 -0.40 13.60 6.29
CA VAL A 106 -1.48 12.86 6.97
C VAL A 106 -1.74 11.56 6.21
N TRP A 107 -1.66 10.43 6.90
CA TRP A 107 -1.93 9.08 6.38
C TRP A 107 -3.21 8.52 7.00
N GLY A 108 -4.08 7.96 6.16
CA GLY A 108 -5.43 7.53 6.55
C GLY A 108 -5.61 6.02 6.73
N PHE A 109 -4.93 5.20 5.92
CA PHE A 109 -5.00 3.73 5.86
C PHE A 109 -6.37 3.11 6.20
N GLY A 110 -7.44 3.60 5.56
CA GLY A 110 -8.83 3.16 5.81
C GLY A 110 -9.43 3.50 7.19
N TRP A 111 -8.66 4.04 8.14
CA TRP A 111 -9.09 4.39 9.51
C TRP A 111 -9.57 5.84 9.67
N GLY A 112 -9.00 6.76 8.91
CA GLY A 112 -9.34 8.18 8.96
C GLY A 112 -8.12 9.05 8.72
N GLY A 113 -8.21 9.93 7.73
CA GLY A 113 -7.09 10.70 7.18
C GLY A 113 -7.41 12.19 7.02
N SER A 114 -8.46 12.67 7.67
CA SER A 114 -8.86 14.08 7.62
C SER A 114 -8.21 14.89 8.77
N LEU A 115 -8.07 16.19 8.56
CA LEU A 115 -7.52 17.12 9.55
C LEU A 115 -8.28 18.44 9.52
N GLU A 116 -8.68 18.94 10.70
CA GLU A 116 -9.19 20.31 10.86
C GLU A 116 -8.17 21.21 11.55
N ILE A 117 -7.73 22.27 10.86
CA ILE A 117 -6.93 23.34 11.48
C ILE A 117 -7.87 24.31 12.20
N ILE A 118 -7.62 24.51 13.49
CA ILE A 118 -8.40 25.41 14.37
C ILE A 118 -7.48 26.40 15.10
N GLY A 119 -8.08 27.35 15.83
CA GLY A 119 -7.35 28.40 16.55
C GLY A 119 -7.22 29.68 15.71
N ASP A 120 -6.69 30.72 16.34
CA ASP A 120 -6.47 32.06 15.77
C ASP A 120 -5.02 32.30 15.33
N GLY A 121 -4.16 31.27 15.44
CA GLY A 121 -2.76 31.32 15.02
C GLY A 121 -2.54 31.18 13.51
N SER A 122 -1.27 31.30 13.11
CA SER A 122 -0.81 31.09 11.75
C SER A 122 0.09 29.87 11.62
N LEU A 123 0.06 29.24 10.44
CA LEU A 123 0.96 28.17 10.05
C LEU A 123 1.58 28.48 8.68
N ILE A 124 2.91 28.54 8.66
CA ILE A 124 3.72 28.68 7.45
C ILE A 124 4.38 27.33 7.16
N ILE A 125 4.11 26.78 5.98
CA ILE A 125 4.59 25.47 5.56
C ILE A 125 5.55 25.62 4.39
N ASN A 126 6.71 24.98 4.51
CA ASN A 126 7.72 24.86 3.46
C ASN A 126 8.30 26.20 2.96
N GLU A 127 8.43 27.21 3.81
CA GLU A 127 9.03 28.50 3.41
C GLU A 127 10.46 28.37 2.87
N THR A 128 11.17 27.31 3.26
CA THR A 128 12.50 26.98 2.75
C THR A 128 12.48 26.38 1.35
N LYS A 129 11.31 25.97 0.86
CA LYS A 129 11.06 25.29 -0.43
C LYS A 129 11.86 24.01 -0.64
N LYS A 130 12.33 23.39 0.46
CA LYS A 130 13.12 22.16 0.43
C LYS A 130 12.26 20.90 0.40
N SER A 131 11.04 20.97 0.93
CA SER A 131 10.11 19.84 0.82
C SER A 131 9.56 19.78 -0.61
N PRO A 132 9.55 18.60 -1.24
CA PRO A 132 8.88 18.40 -2.53
C PRO A 132 7.39 18.72 -2.48
N ILE A 133 6.73 18.49 -1.34
CA ILE A 133 5.31 18.81 -1.16
C ILE A 133 5.10 19.43 0.22
N ALA A 134 4.44 20.58 0.28
CA ALA A 134 4.15 21.24 1.56
C ALA A 134 3.00 20.54 2.30
N ILE A 135 1.90 20.24 1.62
CA ILE A 135 0.74 19.56 2.21
C ILE A 135 0.54 18.22 1.50
N ARG A 136 0.65 17.10 2.21
CA ARG A 136 0.47 15.76 1.64
C ARG A 136 -0.55 14.97 2.45
N PHE A 137 -1.62 14.56 1.81
CA PHE A 137 -2.62 13.67 2.38
C PHE A 137 -2.60 12.37 1.60
N MET A 138 -2.20 11.29 2.26
CA MET A 138 -2.28 9.92 1.76
C MET A 138 -3.57 9.34 2.34
N ALA A 139 -4.67 9.53 1.62
CA ALA A 139 -5.99 9.25 2.14
C ALA A 139 -6.25 7.74 2.25
N GLU A 140 -5.68 6.93 1.35
CA GLU A 140 -5.68 5.47 1.40
C GLU A 140 -7.07 4.88 1.70
N GLY A 141 -8.05 5.22 0.86
CA GLY A 141 -9.43 4.76 1.01
C GLY A 141 -10.28 5.57 2.01
N THR A 142 -9.77 6.69 2.53
CA THR A 142 -10.53 7.65 3.37
C THR A 142 -10.86 8.93 2.60
N LYS A 143 -11.61 9.85 3.22
CA LYS A 143 -11.91 11.15 2.59
C LYS A 143 -10.66 12.03 2.45
N GLY A 144 -9.72 11.95 3.40
CA GLY A 144 -8.47 12.71 3.34
C GLY A 144 -8.65 14.23 3.26
N VAL A 145 -9.61 14.81 4.00
CA VAL A 145 -9.96 16.24 3.86
C VAL A 145 -9.09 17.10 4.77
N LEU A 146 -8.53 18.18 4.22
CA LEU A 146 -7.93 19.26 5.01
C LEU A 146 -8.93 20.42 5.10
N LYS A 147 -9.43 20.67 6.30
CA LYS A 147 -10.32 21.80 6.58
C LYS A 147 -9.60 22.87 7.39
N ILE A 148 -9.62 24.11 6.91
CA ILE A 148 -9.07 25.26 7.63
C ILE A 148 -10.21 26.06 8.25
N GLY A 149 -10.18 26.18 9.58
CA GLY A 149 -11.15 26.94 10.35
C GLY A 149 -11.11 28.44 10.02
N PRO A 150 -12.20 29.16 10.30
CA PRO A 150 -12.39 30.55 9.85
C PRO A 150 -11.44 31.57 10.50
N GLU A 151 -10.79 31.22 11.61
CA GLU A 151 -9.88 32.11 12.36
C GLU A 151 -8.39 31.76 12.13
N ALA A 152 -8.09 30.65 11.46
CA ALA A 152 -6.71 30.22 11.23
C ALA A 152 -6.15 30.83 9.94
N THR A 153 -4.84 31.09 9.93
CA THR A 153 -4.10 31.50 8.72
C THR A 153 -3.16 30.39 8.28
N LEU A 154 -3.14 30.07 6.99
CA LEU A 154 -2.24 29.10 6.39
C LEU A 154 -1.53 29.70 5.17
N THR A 155 -0.22 29.53 5.10
CA THR A 155 0.57 29.77 3.89
C THR A 155 1.43 28.55 3.61
N ALA A 156 1.27 27.92 2.45
CA ALA A 156 2.06 26.77 2.05
C ALA A 156 2.77 27.03 0.73
N TYR A 157 4.09 26.88 0.71
CA TYR A 157 4.91 27.13 -0.48
C TYR A 157 5.21 25.83 -1.22
N ARG A 158 5.05 25.84 -2.54
CA ARG A 158 5.58 24.78 -3.41
C ARG A 158 7.10 24.66 -3.23
N GLY A 159 7.61 23.44 -3.34
CA GLY A 159 9.05 23.20 -3.42
C GLY A 159 9.70 23.91 -4.62
N SER A 160 11.03 23.96 -4.66
CA SER A 160 11.76 24.74 -5.66
C SER A 160 11.70 24.18 -7.10
N ASP A 161 11.54 22.86 -7.26
CA ASP A 161 11.50 22.24 -8.58
C ASP A 161 10.09 22.34 -9.19
N ALA A 162 10.01 22.50 -10.52
CA ALA A 162 8.75 22.71 -11.21
C ALA A 162 7.80 21.49 -11.16
N GLU A 163 8.34 20.30 -10.95
CA GLU A 163 7.61 19.02 -10.83
C GLU A 163 6.97 18.82 -9.45
N TYR A 164 7.23 19.72 -8.51
CA TYR A 164 6.71 19.65 -7.16
C TYR A 164 5.31 20.26 -7.02
N TYR A 165 4.64 19.93 -5.92
CA TYR A 165 3.28 20.37 -5.65
C TYR A 165 3.23 21.18 -4.36
N SER A 166 2.38 22.21 -4.29
CA SER A 166 2.09 22.87 -3.02
C SER A 166 1.18 22.02 -2.14
N ALA A 167 0.28 21.24 -2.74
CA ALA A 167 -0.50 20.23 -2.05
C ALA A 167 -0.74 18.99 -2.92
N ALA A 168 -0.78 17.81 -2.30
CA ALA A 168 -1.19 16.58 -2.94
C ALA A 168 -2.10 15.79 -2.01
N PHE A 169 -3.21 15.31 -2.55
CA PHE A 169 -4.17 14.43 -1.88
C PHE A 169 -4.30 13.19 -2.72
N VAL A 170 -3.92 12.03 -2.18
CA VAL A 170 -3.74 10.80 -2.95
C VAL A 170 -4.68 9.71 -2.45
N GLY A 171 -5.42 9.08 -3.37
CA GLY A 171 -6.28 7.93 -3.07
C GLY A 171 -7.47 8.25 -2.17
N SER A 172 -8.11 9.41 -2.36
CA SER A 172 -9.30 9.85 -1.61
C SER A 172 -10.57 9.22 -2.17
N ILE A 173 -11.51 8.81 -1.31
CA ILE A 173 -12.86 8.39 -1.75
C ILE A 173 -13.79 9.59 -2.09
N SER A 174 -13.25 10.81 -2.10
CA SER A 174 -13.99 12.03 -2.43
C SER A 174 -13.72 12.47 -3.86
N SER A 175 -14.77 12.50 -4.68
CA SER A 175 -14.77 13.11 -6.02
C SER A 175 -14.79 14.65 -6.00
N SER A 176 -14.73 15.27 -4.83
CA SER A 176 -14.59 16.72 -4.65
C SER A 176 -13.21 17.08 -4.09
N PHE A 177 -12.68 18.22 -4.52
CA PHE A 177 -11.38 18.73 -4.06
C PHE A 177 -11.30 18.80 -2.52
N PRO A 178 -10.32 18.14 -1.89
CA PRO A 178 -10.31 17.87 -0.45
C PRO A 178 -9.69 18.98 0.43
N LEU A 179 -9.32 20.13 -0.14
CA LEU A 179 -8.88 21.30 0.63
C LEU A 179 -10.04 22.30 0.80
N GLN A 180 -10.43 22.54 2.04
CA GLN A 180 -11.54 23.40 2.41
C GLN A 180 -11.05 24.59 3.24
N GLY A 181 -11.51 25.78 2.88
CA GLY A 181 -11.16 27.02 3.57
C GLY A 181 -11.40 28.22 2.68
N LYS A 182 -11.16 29.41 3.22
CA LYS A 182 -11.24 30.66 2.45
C LYS A 182 -9.93 30.89 1.70
N LEU A 183 -9.78 30.24 0.56
CA LEU A 183 -8.62 30.39 -0.31
C LEU A 183 -8.51 31.82 -0.85
N ALA A 184 -7.30 32.36 -0.86
CA ALA A 184 -7.02 33.69 -1.42
C ALA A 184 -7.10 33.71 -2.95
N ALA A 185 -6.85 32.56 -3.60
CA ALA A 185 -6.95 32.34 -5.03
C ALA A 185 -7.41 30.89 -5.29
N GLU A 186 -7.97 30.64 -6.47
CA GLU A 186 -8.36 29.28 -6.85
C GLU A 186 -7.11 28.37 -6.99
N PRO A 187 -7.22 27.10 -6.54
CA PRO A 187 -6.17 26.10 -6.78
C PRO A 187 -6.01 25.82 -8.27
N ILE A 188 -4.77 25.71 -8.73
CA ILE A 188 -4.38 25.27 -10.07
C ILE A 188 -4.06 23.79 -9.95
N LEU A 189 -4.90 22.95 -10.56
CA LEU A 189 -4.77 21.50 -10.50
C LEU A 189 -4.15 20.95 -11.79
N THR A 190 -3.54 19.78 -11.72
CA THR A 190 -3.12 19.01 -12.89
C THR A 190 -4.32 18.43 -13.63
N ASP A 191 -4.16 18.10 -14.92
CA ASP A 191 -5.25 17.62 -15.78
C ASP A 191 -5.88 16.28 -15.33
N ASP A 192 -5.10 15.45 -14.62
CA ASP A 192 -5.52 14.18 -14.04
C ASP A 192 -6.17 14.32 -12.66
N SER A 193 -6.13 15.51 -12.04
CA SER A 193 -6.73 15.74 -10.73
C SER A 193 -8.26 15.60 -10.75
N GLY A 194 -8.80 14.84 -9.80
CA GLY A 194 -10.24 14.59 -9.67
C GLY A 194 -10.81 13.60 -10.68
N MET A 195 -9.96 12.97 -11.49
CA MET A 195 -10.34 11.80 -12.28
C MET A 195 -10.40 10.57 -11.37
N GLU A 196 -11.41 9.71 -11.57
CA GLU A 196 -11.50 8.45 -10.84
C GLU A 196 -10.40 7.51 -11.31
N GLU A 197 -9.58 7.07 -10.36
CA GLU A 197 -8.45 6.19 -10.58
C GLU A 197 -8.90 4.83 -11.13
N GLU A 198 -8.06 4.29 -11.99
CA GLU A 198 -8.25 3.02 -12.67
C GLU A 198 -7.15 2.06 -12.23
N ALA A 199 -7.55 0.83 -11.92
CA ALA A 199 -6.65 -0.26 -11.62
C ALA A 199 -6.92 -1.44 -12.54
N TRP A 200 -5.89 -2.25 -12.76
CA TRP A 200 -6.09 -3.54 -13.41
C TRP A 200 -6.89 -4.44 -12.45
N LEU A 201 -8.03 -4.93 -12.93
CA LEU A 201 -8.86 -5.87 -12.19
C LEU A 201 -8.04 -7.11 -11.80
N GLY A 202 -7.80 -7.24 -10.48
CA GLY A 202 -7.13 -8.39 -9.89
C GLY A 202 -8.13 -9.46 -9.45
N GLU A 203 -7.81 -10.72 -9.70
CA GLU A 203 -8.68 -11.86 -9.41
C GLU A 203 -7.93 -12.92 -8.61
N THR A 204 -8.59 -13.43 -7.56
CA THR A 204 -8.07 -14.55 -6.76
C THR A 204 -8.25 -15.84 -7.54
N VAL A 205 -7.12 -16.46 -7.88
CA VAL A 205 -7.07 -17.72 -8.62
C VAL A 205 -6.42 -18.82 -7.81
N ILE A 206 -6.74 -20.05 -8.16
CA ILE A 206 -6.03 -21.25 -7.72
C ILE A 206 -5.37 -21.87 -8.93
N LYS A 207 -4.08 -22.16 -8.82
CA LYS A 207 -3.34 -22.92 -9.83
C LYS A 207 -2.63 -24.10 -9.18
N GLU A 208 -2.07 -24.95 -10.02
CA GLU A 208 -1.18 -26.02 -9.58
C GLU A 208 0.13 -25.42 -9.06
N SER A 209 0.58 -25.86 -7.88
CA SER A 209 1.85 -25.45 -7.26
C SER A 209 3.00 -26.39 -7.63
N GLU A 210 4.24 -25.97 -7.41
CA GLU A 210 5.41 -26.87 -7.53
C GLU A 210 5.50 -27.93 -6.43
N TYR A 211 4.67 -27.86 -5.38
CA TYR A 211 4.76 -28.81 -4.27
C TYR A 211 3.89 -30.03 -4.54
N THR A 212 4.43 -31.21 -4.25
CA THR A 212 3.69 -32.46 -4.28
C THR A 212 3.27 -32.90 -2.88
N ALA A 213 2.27 -33.74 -2.82
CA ALA A 213 1.85 -34.45 -1.62
C ALA A 213 1.60 -35.91 -1.98
N ASP A 214 2.23 -36.81 -1.24
CA ASP A 214 1.87 -38.23 -1.22
C ASP A 214 0.74 -38.41 -0.21
N VAL A 215 -0.41 -38.87 -0.71
CA VAL A 215 -1.65 -38.95 0.07
C VAL A 215 -2.27 -40.33 -0.03
N GLU A 216 -2.85 -40.78 1.08
CA GLU A 216 -3.78 -41.91 1.12
C GLU A 216 -5.18 -41.42 0.74
N LEU A 217 -5.84 -42.12 -0.19
CA LEU A 217 -7.21 -41.81 -0.55
C LEU A 217 -8.18 -42.05 0.61
N ALA A 218 -9.11 -41.12 0.75
CA ALA A 218 -10.10 -41.11 1.80
C ALA A 218 -11.45 -40.56 1.32
N SER A 219 -12.49 -40.92 2.05
CA SER A 219 -13.84 -40.33 1.91
C SER A 219 -14.31 -39.82 3.26
N LYS A 220 -15.16 -38.79 3.27
CA LYS A 220 -15.80 -38.30 4.48
C LYS A 220 -17.29 -38.64 4.44
N LYS A 221 -17.82 -39.08 5.58
CA LYS A 221 -19.21 -39.54 5.64
C LYS A 221 -20.16 -38.34 5.49
N GLY A 222 -20.93 -38.34 4.41
CA GLY A 222 -22.07 -37.43 4.23
C GLY A 222 -21.86 -36.25 3.27
N ASP A 223 -20.70 -36.12 2.62
CA ASP A 223 -20.44 -35.04 1.65
C ASP A 223 -20.15 -35.50 0.21
N ASN A 224 -20.01 -36.81 -0.04
CA ASN A 224 -19.71 -37.39 -1.36
C ASN A 224 -18.43 -36.82 -2.04
N ARG A 225 -17.51 -36.25 -1.26
CA ARG A 225 -16.25 -35.70 -1.76
C ARG A 225 -15.11 -36.72 -1.63
N LEU A 226 -14.07 -36.52 -2.44
CA LEU A 226 -12.85 -37.31 -2.41
C LEU A 226 -11.74 -36.54 -1.69
N TYR A 227 -11.01 -37.24 -0.82
CA TYR A 227 -9.96 -36.64 -0.01
C TYR A 227 -8.64 -37.40 -0.18
N GLY A 228 -7.55 -36.66 -0.03
CA GLY A 228 -6.21 -37.20 0.17
C GLY A 228 -5.71 -36.79 1.55
N ILE A 229 -5.24 -37.75 2.35
CA ILE A 229 -4.74 -37.49 3.69
C ILE A 229 -3.27 -37.90 3.79
N ARG A 230 -2.45 -37.01 4.32
CA ARG A 230 -1.04 -37.26 4.63
C ARG A 230 -0.86 -37.18 6.15
N VAL A 231 -0.41 -38.27 6.76
CA VAL A 231 -0.05 -38.33 8.18
C VAL A 231 1.46 -38.26 8.30
N LEU A 232 1.97 -37.28 9.06
CA LEU A 232 3.37 -37.06 9.35
C LEU A 232 3.62 -37.38 10.82
N GLU A 233 4.57 -38.29 11.07
CA GLU A 233 4.99 -38.64 12.42
C GLU A 233 5.76 -37.49 13.08
N PRO A 234 5.78 -37.42 14.44
CA PRO A 234 6.52 -36.38 15.12
C PRO A 234 8.05 -36.46 14.87
N ASP A 235 8.69 -35.31 14.66
CA ASP A 235 10.14 -35.18 14.53
C ASP A 235 10.67 -33.90 15.24
N GLU A 236 11.93 -33.52 14.97
CA GLU A 236 12.55 -32.35 15.58
C GLU A 236 11.88 -31.01 15.21
N VAL A 237 11.11 -30.97 14.11
CA VAL A 237 10.40 -29.80 13.60
C VAL A 237 8.90 -29.88 13.91
N ILE A 238 8.30 -31.06 13.71
CA ILE A 238 6.89 -31.35 13.92
C ILE A 238 6.75 -32.11 15.24
N THR A 239 6.71 -31.41 16.36
CA THR A 239 6.83 -32.04 17.69
C THR A 239 5.62 -32.87 18.14
N GLU A 240 4.46 -32.68 17.52
CA GLU A 240 3.18 -33.35 17.88
C GLU A 240 2.64 -34.26 16.76
N GLY A 241 3.39 -34.42 15.68
CA GLY A 241 2.88 -34.97 14.42
C GLY A 241 1.97 -33.98 13.70
N GLN A 242 1.70 -34.24 12.43
CA GLN A 242 0.84 -33.41 11.60
C GLN A 242 -0.02 -34.27 10.67
N VAL A 243 -1.30 -33.94 10.53
CA VAL A 243 -2.15 -34.49 9.49
C VAL A 243 -2.59 -33.37 8.55
N ASP A 244 -2.21 -33.50 7.29
CA ASP A 244 -2.70 -32.64 6.22
C ASP A 244 -3.85 -33.33 5.49
N ILE A 245 -4.92 -32.57 5.28
CA ILE A 245 -6.14 -33.04 4.64
C ILE A 245 -6.38 -32.18 3.40
N PHE A 246 -6.47 -32.85 2.25
CA PHE A 246 -6.72 -32.23 0.97
C PHE A 246 -8.04 -32.70 0.39
N GLU A 247 -8.88 -31.77 -0.09
CA GLU A 247 -9.97 -32.11 -1.00
C GLU A 247 -9.38 -32.30 -2.41
N LEU A 248 -9.73 -33.42 -3.06
CA LEU A 248 -9.22 -33.75 -4.38
C LEU A 248 -10.22 -33.27 -5.44
N ILE A 249 -9.88 -32.16 -6.09
CA ILE A 249 -10.74 -31.51 -7.08
C ILE A 249 -10.41 -32.06 -8.47
N PRO A 250 -11.36 -32.72 -9.18
CA PRO A 250 -11.14 -33.18 -10.55
C PRO A 250 -10.91 -31.99 -11.48
N ALA A 251 -9.80 -31.99 -12.21
CA ALA A 251 -9.41 -30.86 -13.06
C ALA A 251 -8.71 -31.33 -14.33
N ALA A 252 -9.25 -30.95 -15.49
CA ALA A 252 -8.63 -31.24 -16.77
C ALA A 252 -7.63 -30.14 -17.15
N GLY A 253 -6.52 -30.52 -17.80
CA GLY A 253 -5.52 -29.57 -18.28
C GLY A 253 -4.54 -29.10 -17.21
N LEU A 254 -4.44 -29.78 -16.06
CA LEU A 254 -3.39 -29.53 -15.09
C LEU A 254 -2.00 -29.73 -15.73
N PRO A 255 -1.01 -28.84 -15.48
CA PRO A 255 0.33 -28.96 -16.04
C PRO A 255 1.02 -30.29 -15.76
N SER A 256 0.79 -30.89 -14.59
CA SER A 256 1.32 -32.21 -14.21
C SER A 256 0.71 -33.38 -14.96
N GLY A 257 -0.45 -33.20 -15.61
CA GLY A 257 -1.26 -34.28 -16.15
C GLY A 257 -2.03 -35.09 -15.09
N ASN A 258 -2.01 -34.66 -13.82
CA ASN A 258 -2.81 -35.28 -12.76
C ASN A 258 -4.32 -35.16 -13.07
N GLU A 259 -5.09 -36.13 -12.58
CA GLU A 259 -6.55 -36.12 -12.67
C GLU A 259 -7.18 -35.16 -11.65
N TYR A 260 -6.49 -34.94 -10.52
CA TYR A 260 -6.97 -34.13 -9.39
C TYR A 260 -5.93 -33.09 -8.98
N LEU A 261 -6.41 -31.92 -8.57
CA LEU A 261 -5.64 -30.95 -7.78
C LEU A 261 -5.89 -31.21 -6.28
N ALA A 262 -4.83 -31.24 -5.47
CA ALA A 262 -4.96 -31.38 -4.02
C ALA A 262 -5.11 -30.00 -3.35
N VAL A 263 -6.34 -29.65 -2.98
CA VAL A 263 -6.67 -28.37 -2.32
C VAL A 263 -6.65 -28.56 -0.81
N SER A 264 -5.76 -27.85 -0.10
CA SER A 264 -5.63 -27.97 1.36
C SER A 264 -6.89 -27.45 2.06
N VAL A 265 -7.51 -28.28 2.90
CA VAL A 265 -8.73 -27.91 3.65
C VAL A 265 -8.53 -27.93 5.17
N ALA A 266 -7.53 -28.65 5.68
CA ALA A 266 -7.18 -28.62 7.09
C ALA A 266 -5.76 -29.15 7.33
N THR A 267 -5.12 -28.59 8.37
CA THR A 267 -3.90 -29.13 8.98
C THR A 267 -4.15 -29.32 10.47
N LEU A 268 -4.00 -30.56 10.95
CA LEU A 268 -4.23 -30.94 12.34
C LEU A 268 -2.91 -31.28 13.02
N ARG A 269 -2.71 -30.82 14.27
CA ARG A 269 -1.55 -31.20 15.09
C ARG A 269 -1.82 -32.52 15.81
N GLN A 270 -1.58 -33.62 15.11
CA GLN A 270 -1.70 -34.98 15.59
C GLN A 270 -0.95 -35.93 14.67
N ASP A 271 -0.66 -37.13 15.13
CA ASP A 271 0.08 -38.18 14.40
C ASP A 271 -0.78 -39.37 13.96
N ARG A 272 -2.11 -39.22 14.04
CA ARG A 272 -3.07 -40.31 13.80
C ARG A 272 -4.13 -39.93 12.78
N TRP A 273 -4.68 -40.95 12.12
CA TRP A 273 -5.76 -40.78 11.16
C TRP A 273 -6.99 -40.08 11.79
N PRO A 274 -7.61 -39.09 11.14
CA PRO A 274 -8.76 -38.40 11.71
C PRO A 274 -10.04 -39.23 11.61
N GLU A 275 -10.83 -39.31 12.69
CA GLU A 275 -11.99 -40.21 12.83
C GLU A 275 -13.12 -39.94 11.82
N GLU A 276 -13.23 -38.71 11.32
CA GLU A 276 -14.27 -38.31 10.37
C GLU A 276 -14.05 -38.86 8.95
N TYR A 277 -12.83 -39.32 8.65
CA TYR A 277 -12.44 -39.79 7.32
C TYR A 277 -12.27 -41.29 7.33
N THR A 278 -12.75 -41.94 6.27
CA THR A 278 -12.61 -43.38 6.05
C THR A 278 -11.57 -43.62 4.97
N LYS A 279 -10.53 -44.40 5.30
CA LYS A 279 -9.52 -44.84 4.32
C LYS A 279 -10.17 -45.60 3.17
N ASP A 280 -9.62 -45.41 1.98
CA ASP A 280 -9.89 -46.29 0.86
C ASP A 280 -9.55 -47.75 1.23
N PRO A 281 -10.45 -48.73 1.03
CA PRO A 281 -10.21 -50.12 1.41
C PRO A 281 -9.01 -50.78 0.74
N GLU A 282 -8.58 -50.28 -0.42
CA GLU A 282 -7.43 -50.77 -1.17
C GLU A 282 -6.11 -50.07 -0.73
N ASN A 283 -6.19 -49.10 0.19
CA ASN A 283 -5.09 -48.22 0.62
C ASN A 283 -4.38 -47.57 -0.58
N LYS A 284 -5.17 -47.11 -1.55
CA LYS A 284 -4.62 -46.48 -2.75
C LYS A 284 -3.89 -45.18 -2.38
N MET A 285 -2.62 -45.13 -2.78
CA MET A 285 -1.75 -43.96 -2.68
C MET A 285 -1.79 -43.15 -3.97
N MET A 286 -1.70 -41.83 -3.85
CA MET A 286 -1.52 -40.92 -4.98
C MET A 286 -0.46 -39.87 -4.66
N THR A 287 0.39 -39.55 -5.62
CA THR A 287 1.27 -38.37 -5.59
C THR A 287 0.57 -37.29 -6.40
N LEU A 288 0.15 -36.22 -5.75
CA LEU A 288 -0.61 -35.12 -6.36
C LEU A 288 0.14 -33.81 -6.20
N ARG A 289 -0.10 -32.86 -7.10
CA ARG A 289 0.34 -31.48 -6.91
C ARG A 289 -0.66 -30.73 -6.03
N GLN A 290 -0.13 -29.90 -5.14
CA GLN A 290 -0.93 -29.09 -4.24
C GLN A 290 -1.43 -27.83 -4.95
N SER A 291 -2.53 -27.27 -4.46
CA SER A 291 -3.04 -25.96 -4.88
C SER A 291 -2.17 -24.81 -4.39
N GLU A 292 -2.03 -23.77 -5.20
CA GLU A 292 -1.49 -22.47 -4.81
C GLU A 292 -2.55 -21.40 -5.07
N LEU A 293 -2.84 -20.59 -4.05
CA LEU A 293 -3.59 -19.35 -4.23
C LEU A 293 -2.66 -18.27 -4.79
N SER A 294 -3.14 -17.53 -5.78
CA SER A 294 -2.44 -16.42 -6.38
C SER A 294 -3.41 -15.29 -6.74
N SER A 295 -2.89 -14.09 -6.96
CA SER A 295 -3.62 -12.98 -7.55
C SER A 295 -3.12 -12.76 -8.97
N MET A 296 -4.02 -12.72 -9.94
CA MET A 296 -3.72 -12.52 -11.36
C MET A 296 -4.55 -11.39 -11.94
N GLY A 297 -3.99 -10.65 -12.90
CA GLY A 297 -4.73 -9.60 -13.61
C GLY A 297 -5.69 -10.21 -14.63
N ALA A 298 -6.95 -9.80 -14.64
CA ALA A 298 -7.93 -10.23 -15.63
C ALA A 298 -7.61 -9.60 -17.01
N ILE A 299 -7.60 -10.42 -18.06
CA ILE A 299 -7.37 -9.96 -19.43
C ILE A 299 -8.46 -10.52 -20.34
N GLU A 300 -8.96 -9.71 -21.27
CA GLU A 300 -10.03 -10.06 -22.21
C GLU A 300 -9.47 -10.36 -23.59
N LYS A 301 -10.04 -11.38 -24.24
CA LYS A 301 -9.85 -11.68 -25.65
C LYS A 301 -11.14 -12.26 -26.24
N ASP A 302 -11.63 -11.67 -27.33
CA ASP A 302 -12.80 -12.13 -28.09
C ASP A 302 -14.09 -12.34 -27.27
N GLY A 303 -14.27 -11.55 -26.20
CA GLY A 303 -15.38 -11.60 -25.25
C GLY A 303 -15.21 -12.62 -24.12
N GLU A 304 -14.05 -13.27 -24.01
CA GLU A 304 -13.71 -14.22 -22.95
C GLU A 304 -12.65 -13.66 -22.00
N ILE A 305 -12.78 -13.96 -20.71
CA ILE A 305 -11.84 -13.53 -19.67
C ILE A 305 -10.81 -14.62 -19.37
N PHE A 306 -9.56 -14.20 -19.39
CA PHE A 306 -8.36 -14.96 -19.05
C PHE A 306 -7.62 -14.26 -17.90
N PHE A 307 -6.55 -14.88 -17.41
CA PHE A 307 -5.79 -14.41 -16.25
C PHE A 307 -4.31 -14.32 -16.59
N TRP A 308 -3.69 -13.19 -16.28
CA TRP A 308 -2.29 -12.90 -16.50
C TRP A 308 -1.55 -12.88 -15.17
N GLY A 309 -0.56 -13.75 -15.03
CA GLY A 309 0.21 -13.83 -13.80
C GLY A 309 1.40 -14.76 -13.90
N THR A 310 2.16 -14.83 -12.82
CA THR A 310 3.37 -15.65 -12.78
C THR A 310 3.03 -17.13 -12.83
N ASP A 311 3.85 -17.92 -13.53
CA ASP A 311 3.63 -19.37 -13.66
C ASP A 311 4.12 -20.13 -12.44
N GLY A 312 5.42 -20.02 -12.13
CA GLY A 312 6.03 -20.63 -10.95
C GLY A 312 6.25 -22.16 -11.04
N LEU A 313 5.96 -22.81 -12.17
CA LEU A 313 6.07 -24.27 -12.30
C LEU A 313 7.28 -24.71 -13.14
N GLU A 314 7.55 -24.04 -14.27
CA GLU A 314 8.65 -24.41 -15.17
C GLU A 314 9.74 -23.34 -15.22
N GLU A 315 11.00 -23.75 -15.02
CA GLU A 315 12.16 -22.88 -15.23
C GLU A 315 12.29 -22.50 -16.71
N SER A 316 12.54 -21.23 -16.99
CA SER A 316 13.00 -20.81 -18.31
C SER A 316 14.53 -20.91 -18.36
N GLU A 317 15.11 -21.05 -19.55
CA GLU A 317 16.57 -21.12 -19.73
C GLU A 317 17.29 -19.84 -19.25
N GLU A 318 16.57 -18.71 -19.22
CA GLU A 318 17.15 -17.37 -19.01
C GLU A 318 16.79 -16.76 -17.64
N TYR A 319 15.61 -17.08 -17.11
CA TYR A 319 15.07 -16.48 -15.89
C TYR A 319 14.42 -17.50 -14.94
N PRO A 320 14.47 -17.25 -13.60
CA PRO A 320 13.74 -18.06 -12.65
C PRO A 320 12.24 -18.04 -12.93
N LYS A 321 11.60 -19.20 -12.77
CA LYS A 321 10.17 -19.44 -13.04
C LYS A 321 9.21 -18.52 -12.29
N GLU A 322 9.64 -18.00 -11.14
CA GLU A 322 8.82 -17.09 -10.31
C GLU A 322 8.61 -15.72 -10.98
N TYR A 323 9.43 -15.36 -11.97
CA TYR A 323 9.34 -14.08 -12.67
C TYR A 323 8.63 -14.19 -14.01
N MET A 324 8.36 -15.40 -14.50
CA MET A 324 7.81 -15.61 -15.83
C MET A 324 6.28 -15.53 -15.82
N TYR A 325 5.73 -14.66 -16.66
CA TYR A 325 4.29 -14.46 -16.81
C TYR A 325 3.69 -15.34 -17.90
N SER A 326 2.46 -15.80 -17.64
CA SER A 326 1.70 -16.71 -18.50
C SER A 326 0.23 -16.32 -18.55
N VAL A 327 -0.45 -16.76 -19.61
CA VAL A 327 -1.91 -16.66 -19.73
C VAL A 327 -2.55 -17.94 -19.22
N TYR A 328 -3.55 -17.76 -18.36
CA TYR A 328 -4.36 -18.80 -17.77
C TYR A 328 -5.83 -18.63 -18.14
N ARG A 329 -6.57 -19.74 -18.15
CA ARG A 329 -8.03 -19.75 -18.30
C ARG A 329 -8.66 -20.40 -17.08
N SER A 330 -9.84 -19.91 -16.68
CA SER A 330 -10.64 -20.58 -15.65
C SER A 330 -11.30 -21.83 -16.23
N ILE A 331 -11.29 -22.91 -15.45
CA ILE A 331 -12.02 -24.15 -15.79
C ILE A 331 -13.21 -24.38 -14.87
N MET A 332 -13.20 -23.81 -13.67
CA MET A 332 -14.30 -23.80 -12.71
C MET A 332 -14.05 -22.79 -11.60
N GLU A 333 -15.08 -22.55 -10.79
CA GLU A 333 -15.00 -21.80 -9.54
C GLU A 333 -15.17 -22.78 -8.37
N ILE A 334 -14.31 -22.64 -7.37
CA ILE A 334 -14.40 -23.42 -6.13
C ILE A 334 -14.35 -22.51 -4.90
N PRO A 335 -15.12 -22.81 -3.84
CA PRO A 335 -15.06 -22.06 -2.60
C PRO A 335 -13.76 -22.37 -1.86
N ILE A 336 -13.04 -21.32 -1.44
CA ILE A 336 -11.91 -21.44 -0.52
C ILE A 336 -12.28 -20.80 0.81
N THR A 337 -12.01 -21.52 1.89
CA THR A 337 -12.07 -20.95 3.23
C THR A 337 -10.70 -20.43 3.63
N ASP A 338 -10.60 -19.14 3.91
CA ASP A 338 -9.38 -18.56 4.45
C ASP A 338 -9.13 -19.10 5.87
N ALA A 339 -7.92 -19.59 6.10
CA ALA A 339 -7.56 -20.27 7.34
C ALA A 339 -7.51 -19.34 8.56
N TRP A 340 -7.40 -18.02 8.33
CA TRP A 340 -7.29 -17.01 9.40
C TRP A 340 -8.64 -16.40 9.80
N SER A 341 -9.43 -15.99 8.82
CA SER A 341 -10.74 -15.36 9.03
C SER A 341 -11.88 -16.38 9.14
N GLY A 342 -11.70 -17.59 8.60
CA GLY A 342 -12.76 -18.58 8.47
C GLY A 342 -13.82 -18.19 7.42
N GLU A 343 -13.62 -17.10 6.68
CA GLU A 343 -14.51 -16.67 5.62
C GLU A 343 -14.31 -17.53 4.38
N THR A 344 -15.42 -17.89 3.74
CA THR A 344 -15.41 -18.61 2.47
C THR A 344 -15.66 -17.65 1.32
N ALA A 345 -14.75 -17.61 0.36
CA ALA A 345 -14.86 -16.81 -0.85
C ALA A 345 -14.72 -17.70 -2.10
N PRO A 346 -15.39 -17.36 -3.22
CA PRO A 346 -15.15 -18.04 -4.49
C PRO A 346 -13.75 -17.73 -5.01
N ALA A 347 -13.10 -18.74 -5.59
CA ALA A 347 -11.85 -18.57 -6.33
C ALA A 347 -11.89 -19.36 -7.63
N LYS A 348 -11.20 -18.85 -8.64
CA LYS A 348 -11.19 -19.44 -9.97
C LYS A 348 -10.06 -20.46 -10.06
N LEU A 349 -10.39 -21.74 -10.26
CA LEU A 349 -9.39 -22.74 -10.60
C LEU A 349 -8.98 -22.52 -12.05
N VAL A 350 -7.68 -22.30 -12.26
CA VAL A 350 -7.12 -21.96 -13.57
C VAL A 350 -6.09 -22.96 -14.05
N VAL A 351 -6.00 -23.10 -15.37
CA VAL A 351 -4.97 -23.87 -16.07
C VAL A 351 -4.33 -23.02 -17.16
N PRO A 352 -3.06 -23.23 -17.49
CA PRO A 352 -2.40 -22.43 -18.51
C PRO A 352 -3.06 -22.63 -19.87
N VAL A 353 -3.03 -21.58 -20.69
CA VAL A 353 -3.46 -21.67 -22.09
C VAL A 353 -2.30 -22.23 -22.92
N ASP A 354 -2.61 -23.21 -23.78
CA ASP A 354 -1.62 -23.87 -24.63
C ASP A 354 -0.83 -22.85 -25.46
N GLY A 355 0.50 -22.92 -25.38
CA GLY A 355 1.41 -22.03 -26.11
C GLY A 355 1.58 -20.64 -25.51
N LEU A 356 0.91 -20.31 -24.39
CA LEU A 356 0.98 -18.99 -23.73
C LEU A 356 1.60 -19.04 -22.33
N ARG A 357 2.54 -19.96 -22.11
CA ARG A 357 3.31 -20.04 -20.87
C ARG A 357 4.68 -19.39 -21.00
N ASN A 358 5.17 -18.83 -19.89
CA ASN A 358 6.50 -18.28 -19.72
C ASN A 358 6.88 -17.31 -20.84
N LEU A 359 6.02 -16.32 -21.08
CA LEU A 359 6.15 -15.41 -22.22
C LEU A 359 7.16 -14.27 -21.98
N THR A 360 7.22 -13.74 -20.76
CA THR A 360 8.00 -12.54 -20.43
C THR A 360 8.22 -12.43 -18.91
N THR A 361 9.22 -11.64 -18.51
CA THR A 361 9.40 -11.19 -17.12
C THR A 361 8.77 -9.81 -16.84
N ASP A 362 8.31 -9.12 -17.89
CA ASP A 362 7.63 -7.83 -17.77
C ASP A 362 6.12 -8.05 -17.54
N GLN A 363 5.66 -7.71 -16.34
CA GLN A 363 4.25 -7.77 -15.96
C GLN A 363 3.36 -6.95 -16.90
N SER A 364 3.87 -5.86 -17.47
CA SER A 364 3.10 -4.94 -18.32
C SER A 364 2.99 -5.43 -19.77
N ALA A 365 3.80 -6.40 -20.18
CA ALA A 365 3.85 -6.93 -21.53
C ALA A 365 2.77 -8.00 -21.76
N VAL A 366 1.50 -7.61 -21.61
CA VAL A 366 0.34 -8.44 -21.96
C VAL A 366 0.37 -8.78 -23.45
N PRO A 367 0.07 -10.02 -23.88
CA PRO A 367 0.15 -10.39 -25.29
C PRO A 367 -0.79 -9.56 -26.17
N GLU A 368 -0.40 -9.22 -27.40
CA GLU A 368 -1.06 -8.21 -28.27
C GLU A 368 -2.57 -8.42 -28.48
N ASP A 369 -3.03 -9.66 -28.51
CA ASP A 369 -4.45 -10.00 -28.70
C ASP A 369 -5.30 -9.87 -27.43
N TYR A 370 -4.68 -9.58 -26.29
CA TYR A 370 -5.34 -9.51 -24.99
C TYR A 370 -5.34 -8.08 -24.48
N ARG A 371 -6.41 -7.71 -23.77
CA ARG A 371 -6.55 -6.39 -23.16
C ARG A 371 -6.72 -6.51 -21.65
N PRO A 372 -6.00 -5.72 -20.83
CA PRO A 372 -6.29 -5.63 -19.41
C PRO A 372 -7.74 -5.21 -19.17
N GLU A 373 -8.43 -5.95 -18.29
CA GLU A 373 -9.69 -5.49 -17.73
C GLU A 373 -9.39 -4.44 -16.66
N ILE A 374 -9.98 -3.27 -16.82
CA ILE A 374 -9.76 -2.13 -15.93
C ILE A 374 -10.98 -1.93 -15.05
N GLU A 375 -10.75 -1.76 -13.75
CA GLU A 375 -11.79 -1.42 -12.79
C GLU A 375 -11.62 0.01 -12.27
N LYS A 376 -12.76 0.64 -11.98
CA LYS A 376 -12.81 1.91 -11.26
C LYS A 376 -12.61 1.64 -9.78
N THR A 377 -11.64 2.32 -9.18
CA THR A 377 -11.27 2.07 -7.78
C THR A 377 -12.17 2.81 -6.79
N GLY A 378 -13.00 3.76 -7.25
CA GLY A 378 -13.70 4.70 -6.39
C GLY A 378 -12.80 5.73 -5.72
N MET A 379 -11.51 5.78 -6.07
CA MET A 379 -10.52 6.69 -5.52
C MET A 379 -10.18 7.83 -6.49
N TYR A 380 -9.76 8.96 -5.93
CA TYR A 380 -9.47 10.21 -6.63
C TYR A 380 -8.21 10.83 -6.04
N SER A 381 -7.35 11.36 -6.91
CA SER A 381 -6.16 12.12 -6.52
C SER A 381 -6.24 13.57 -6.99
N TYR A 382 -5.61 14.48 -6.26
CA TYR A 382 -5.56 15.91 -6.56
C TYR A 382 -4.16 16.47 -6.31
N TYR A 383 -3.61 17.16 -7.30
CA TYR A 383 -2.26 17.73 -7.26
C TYR A 383 -2.30 19.23 -7.57
N CYS A 384 -1.90 20.04 -6.61
CA CYS A 384 -1.96 21.50 -6.68
C CYS A 384 -0.59 22.08 -7.05
N THR A 385 -0.55 22.89 -8.11
CA THR A 385 0.68 23.45 -8.68
C THR A 385 0.90 24.92 -8.38
N ASN A 386 0.00 25.58 -7.62
CA ASN A 386 0.22 26.96 -7.17
C ASN A 386 1.59 27.08 -6.50
N ASP A 387 2.32 28.17 -6.77
CA ASP A 387 3.56 28.48 -6.04
C ASP A 387 3.32 28.66 -4.55
N VAL A 388 2.15 29.19 -4.20
CA VAL A 388 1.71 29.42 -2.83
C VAL A 388 0.22 29.14 -2.71
N ILE A 389 -0.16 28.36 -1.70
CA ILE A 389 -1.54 28.25 -1.22
C ILE A 389 -1.68 29.17 -0.02
N GLN A 390 -2.64 30.09 -0.05
CA GLN A 390 -2.93 31.00 1.06
C GLN A 390 -4.40 30.88 1.47
N ILE A 391 -4.62 30.75 2.77
CA ILE A 391 -5.93 30.78 3.41
C ILE A 391 -5.86 31.75 4.58
N SER A 392 -6.85 32.62 4.71
CA SER A 392 -6.87 33.63 5.76
C SER A 392 -8.26 33.82 6.36
N PRO A 393 -8.34 34.24 7.64
CA PRO A 393 -9.59 34.67 8.26
C PRO A 393 -10.21 35.81 7.49
N SER A 394 -11.53 35.95 7.53
CA SER A 394 -12.18 37.07 6.84
C SER A 394 -11.86 38.41 7.51
N GLY A 395 -10.83 39.09 7.01
CA GLY A 395 -10.49 40.50 7.28
C GLY A 395 -9.28 40.92 6.44
N ASP A 396 -9.51 41.67 5.36
CA ASP A 396 -8.54 42.27 4.44
C ASP A 396 -7.54 41.33 3.71
N ALA A 397 -7.86 41.03 2.45
CA ALA A 397 -6.92 40.53 1.43
C ALA A 397 -5.86 41.58 1.01
N ALA A 398 -5.45 42.46 1.92
CA ALA A 398 -4.60 43.61 1.65
C ALA A 398 -3.61 43.88 2.79
N ALA A 399 -2.84 42.87 3.21
CA ALA A 399 -1.72 43.09 4.12
C ALA A 399 -0.63 42.02 4.05
N VAL A 400 -0.26 41.51 2.86
CA VAL A 400 1.02 40.77 2.68
C VAL A 400 1.65 41.11 1.32
N SER A 401 1.91 42.39 1.08
CA SER A 401 2.76 42.83 -0.06
C SER A 401 3.64 44.04 0.27
N ALA A 402 3.90 44.31 1.55
CA ALA A 402 4.82 45.37 1.97
C ALA A 402 6.09 44.73 2.54
N GLY A 403 6.99 44.29 1.66
CA GLY A 403 8.23 43.65 2.10
C GLY A 403 9.14 43.08 1.02
N ARG A 404 9.17 43.65 -0.20
CA ARG A 404 10.35 43.53 -1.08
C ARG A 404 10.58 44.85 -1.77
N GLU A 405 11.66 45.52 -1.37
CA GLU A 405 12.26 46.60 -2.14
C GLU A 405 12.60 46.12 -3.55
N ASN A 406 12.38 47.00 -4.51
CA ASN A 406 12.80 46.87 -5.89
C ASN A 406 14.30 46.55 -5.96
N VAL A 407 14.64 45.45 -6.62
CA VAL A 407 15.94 45.30 -7.27
C VAL A 407 15.66 45.42 -8.76
N ASP A 408 16.25 46.44 -9.38
CA ASP A 408 16.05 46.80 -10.78
C ASP A 408 16.36 45.63 -11.73
N PRO A 409 15.65 45.52 -12.87
CA PRO A 409 15.92 44.50 -13.88
C PRO A 409 17.25 44.79 -14.58
N VAL A 410 18.12 43.78 -14.64
CA VAL A 410 19.28 43.79 -15.53
C VAL A 410 18.79 43.53 -16.96
N ASP A 411 19.05 44.50 -17.82
CA ASP A 411 18.75 44.55 -19.26
C ASP A 411 19.46 43.42 -20.05
N PRO A 412 18.74 42.61 -20.87
CA PRO A 412 19.38 41.71 -21.83
C PRO A 412 19.37 42.35 -23.21
N ALA A 413 20.36 43.18 -23.50
CA ALA A 413 20.71 43.58 -24.85
C ALA A 413 22.15 43.14 -25.13
N ASP A 414 22.28 41.97 -25.77
CA ASP A 414 23.20 41.74 -26.89
C ASP A 414 22.93 40.33 -27.44
N GLY A 415 22.38 40.31 -28.65
CA GLY A 415 22.06 39.08 -29.36
C GLY A 415 23.26 38.52 -30.10
N GLU A 416 23.43 37.20 -30.05
CA GLU A 416 23.83 36.43 -31.22
C GLU A 416 22.76 35.38 -31.48
N SER A 417 22.10 35.52 -32.64
CA SER A 417 21.19 34.52 -33.17
C SER A 417 21.98 33.29 -33.59
N ILE A 418 21.66 32.13 -33.05
CA ILE A 418 22.08 30.85 -33.62
C ILE A 418 20.80 30.10 -33.98
N SER A 419 20.58 29.91 -35.28
CA SER A 419 19.49 29.08 -35.81
C SER A 419 19.68 27.62 -35.37
N PRO A 420 18.59 26.85 -35.23
CA PRO A 420 18.66 25.47 -34.74
C PRO A 420 19.35 24.57 -35.78
N PRO A 421 20.21 23.62 -35.38
CA PRO A 421 20.51 22.50 -36.26
C PRO A 421 19.29 21.59 -36.33
N ALA A 422 18.92 21.27 -37.57
CA ALA A 422 18.02 20.20 -37.93
C ALA A 422 18.57 18.83 -37.49
N ASP A 423 17.65 17.88 -37.41
CA ASP A 423 17.83 16.43 -37.20
C ASP A 423 18.01 15.96 -35.75
N LEU A 424 16.87 15.68 -35.10
CA LEU A 424 16.76 14.64 -34.06
C LEU A 424 15.53 13.75 -34.38
N PRO A 425 15.60 12.43 -34.14
CA PRO A 425 14.61 11.48 -34.62
C PRO A 425 13.27 11.57 -33.87
N GLU A 426 12.18 11.36 -34.60
CA GLU A 426 10.82 11.15 -34.08
C GLU A 426 10.78 9.87 -33.23
N GLU A 427 10.77 10.01 -31.90
CA GLU A 427 10.23 8.99 -30.98
C GLU A 427 10.06 9.60 -29.59
N TYR A 428 8.99 10.40 -29.41
CA TYR A 428 8.45 10.76 -28.10
C TYR A 428 6.96 11.01 -28.25
N GLU A 429 6.17 9.94 -28.16
CA GLU A 429 4.76 10.02 -27.79
C GLU A 429 4.57 9.46 -26.36
N ASN A 430 4.27 10.39 -25.45
CA ASN A 430 3.18 10.36 -24.46
C ASN A 430 3.05 9.17 -23.48
N GLY A 431 3.11 9.47 -22.17
CA GLY A 431 2.22 8.83 -21.18
C GLY A 431 2.79 8.24 -19.87
N TRP A 432 4.09 8.35 -19.56
CA TRP A 432 4.69 7.49 -18.51
C TRP A 432 5.53 8.18 -17.41
N THR A 433 5.45 9.51 -17.26
CA THR A 433 6.29 10.24 -16.28
C THR A 433 5.73 10.31 -14.84
N VAL A 434 4.46 9.96 -14.61
CA VAL A 434 3.84 10.00 -13.26
C VAL A 434 4.12 8.72 -12.46
N LEU A 435 4.21 7.56 -13.14
CA LEU A 435 4.47 6.26 -12.49
C LEU A 435 5.89 6.18 -11.90
N SER A 436 6.88 6.82 -12.54
CA SER A 436 8.27 6.82 -12.08
C SER A 436 8.49 7.62 -10.79
N ILE A 437 7.70 8.67 -10.56
CA ILE A 437 7.78 9.48 -9.33
C ILE A 437 7.07 8.75 -8.18
N ALA A 438 5.93 8.12 -8.44
CA ALA A 438 5.24 7.27 -7.47
C ALA A 438 6.12 6.07 -7.05
N ALA A 439 6.81 5.41 -8.00
CA ALA A 439 7.74 4.32 -7.72
C ALA A 439 8.97 4.77 -6.92
N ALA A 440 9.52 5.96 -7.20
CA ALA A 440 10.63 6.52 -6.43
C ALA A 440 10.22 6.91 -4.99
N ILE A 441 8.99 7.39 -4.80
CA ILE A 441 8.41 7.70 -3.48
C ILE A 441 8.13 6.41 -2.69
N PHE A 442 7.65 5.36 -3.36
CA PHE A 442 7.44 4.02 -2.78
C PHE A 442 8.76 3.41 -2.30
N LEU A 443 9.83 3.55 -3.10
CA LEU A 443 11.16 3.05 -2.75
C LEU A 443 11.72 3.77 -1.51
N ALA A 444 11.49 5.08 -1.38
CA ALA A 444 11.89 5.84 -0.20
C ALA A 444 11.17 5.36 1.08
N ALA A 445 9.85 5.14 1.02
CA ALA A 445 9.06 4.65 2.16
C ALA A 445 9.47 3.22 2.59
N VAL A 446 9.77 2.34 1.62
CA VAL A 446 10.26 0.98 1.87
C VAL A 446 11.66 0.98 2.49
N VAL A 447 12.55 1.90 2.08
CA VAL A 447 13.88 2.04 2.66
C VAL A 447 13.82 2.55 4.10
N THR A 448 12.92 3.50 4.41
CA THR A 448 12.72 4.00 5.78
C THR A 448 12.17 2.90 6.71
N LEU A 449 11.21 2.09 6.25
CA LEU A 449 10.65 0.99 7.02
C LEU A 449 11.67 -0.14 7.25
N ALA A 450 12.48 -0.48 6.24
CA ALA A 450 13.54 -1.47 6.35
C ALA A 450 14.65 -1.05 7.35
N PHE A 451 14.95 0.25 7.42
CA PHE A 451 15.92 0.80 8.37
C PHE A 451 15.44 0.67 9.82
N PHE A 452 14.16 0.96 10.11
CA PHE A 452 13.58 0.81 11.45
C PHE A 452 13.55 -0.65 11.94
N VAL A 453 13.28 -1.60 11.05
CA VAL A 453 13.30 -3.04 11.39
C VAL A 453 14.71 -3.54 11.70
N LEU A 454 15.73 -3.06 10.96
CA LEU A 454 17.13 -3.40 11.20
C LEU A 454 17.68 -2.79 12.50
N VAL A 455 17.32 -1.54 12.81
CA VAL A 455 17.71 -0.86 14.06
C VAL A 455 17.04 -1.53 15.28
N ARG A 456 15.76 -1.95 15.17
CA ARG A 456 15.06 -2.70 16.23
C ARG A 456 15.68 -4.08 16.48
N ARG A 457 16.12 -4.79 15.43
CA ARG A 457 16.84 -6.07 15.60
C ARG A 457 18.19 -5.90 16.28
N LYS A 458 18.94 -4.85 15.96
CA LYS A 458 20.25 -4.59 16.58
C LYS A 458 20.12 -4.26 18.08
N LYS A 459 19.16 -3.40 18.46
CA LYS A 459 18.89 -3.08 19.88
C LYS A 459 18.34 -4.27 20.67
N ALA A 460 17.58 -5.17 20.04
CA ALA A 460 17.09 -6.38 20.69
C ALA A 460 18.22 -7.39 20.98
N LEU A 461 19.15 -7.57 20.04
CA LEU A 461 20.34 -8.42 20.21
C LEU A 461 21.29 -7.91 21.31
N GLU A 462 21.53 -6.59 21.35
CA GLU A 462 22.36 -5.95 22.39
C GLU A 462 21.72 -6.04 23.80
N LYS A 463 20.38 -6.18 23.89
CA LYS A 463 19.65 -6.33 25.16
C LYS A 463 19.63 -7.77 25.69
N THR A 464 19.76 -8.77 24.81
CA THR A 464 19.90 -10.19 25.16
C THR A 464 21.31 -10.56 25.59
N GLU A 465 22.35 -9.95 25.01
CA GLU A 465 23.74 -10.20 25.43
C GLU A 465 24.10 -9.55 26.78
N GLY A 466 23.35 -8.55 27.24
CA GLY A 466 23.56 -7.88 28.53
C GLY A 466 22.94 -8.56 29.76
N LYS A 467 22.27 -9.71 29.62
CA LYS A 467 21.51 -10.36 30.71
C LYS A 467 22.10 -11.67 31.26
N ASP A 468 23.17 -12.20 30.67
CA ASP A 468 23.85 -13.41 31.16
C ASP A 468 25.21 -13.08 31.81
N VAL A 469 25.18 -12.31 32.90
CA VAL A 469 26.26 -12.36 33.90
C VAL A 469 25.66 -12.21 35.30
N GLY A 470 25.55 -13.33 36.02
CA GLY A 470 25.58 -13.34 37.48
C GLY A 470 24.39 -14.01 38.17
N ARG A 471 24.43 -15.34 38.30
CA ARG A 471 23.97 -16.01 39.53
C ARG A 471 24.51 -17.46 39.64
N ASP A 472 25.74 -17.58 40.09
CA ASP A 472 26.21 -18.74 40.87
C ASP A 472 26.53 -18.23 42.28
N GLU A 473 25.72 -18.64 43.25
CA GLU A 473 26.06 -18.97 44.65
C GLU A 473 24.85 -19.63 45.34
#